data_AF-A0A662RE47-F1
#
_entry.id   AF-A0A662RE47-F1
#
_cell.length_a   1.000
_cell.length_b   1.000
_cell.length_c   1.000
_cell.angle_alpha   90.00
_cell.angle_beta   90.00
_cell.angle_gamma   90.00
#
_symmetry.space_group_name_H-M   'P 1'
#
loop_
_entity.id
_entity.type
_entity.pdbx_description
1 polymer ?
#
loop_
_entity_poly.entity_id
_entity_poly.type
_entity_poly.pdbx_seq_one_letter_code
_entity_poly.pdbx_strand_id
1 'polypeptide(L)'
;GEIETRLKIVKELGDELVIGDKHFDVHHGKLVSVLEMFISRDEVGADEIDEISKRYLVKENILFADPLTKMIKPQSQLDLLAIRDVVA
;
A
#
# COMPACT_ATOMS: atom_id res chain seq x y z
N GLY A 1 -3.26 14.82 1.46
CA GLY A 1 -4.46 13.97 1.18
C GLY A 1 -4.63 12.86 2.22
N GLU A 2 -5.62 11.97 2.08
CA GLU A 2 -5.83 10.84 3.02
C GLU A 2 -4.64 9.87 3.01
N ILE A 3 -4.16 9.48 1.83
CA ILE A 3 -2.98 8.61 1.64
C ILE A 3 -1.73 9.21 2.28
N GLU A 4 -1.45 10.48 1.98
CA GLU A 4 -0.32 11.23 2.56
C GLU A 4 -0.39 11.26 4.11
N THR A 5 -1.57 11.54 4.65
CA THR A 5 -1.81 11.56 6.10
C THR A 5 -1.51 10.19 6.71
N ARG A 6 -1.95 9.11 6.05
CA ARG A 6 -1.72 7.74 6.51
C ARG A 6 -0.24 7.39 6.51
N LEU A 7 0.48 7.70 5.44
CA LEU A 7 1.93 7.48 5.38
C LEU A 7 2.68 8.28 6.45
N LYS A 8 2.29 9.54 6.68
CA LYS A 8 2.87 10.37 7.73
C LYS A 8 2.68 9.77 9.13
N ILE A 9 1.50 9.24 9.43
CA ILE A 9 1.23 8.52 10.69
C ILE A 9 2.18 7.34 10.86
N VAL A 10 2.30 6.48 9.85
CA VAL A 10 3.22 5.32 9.92
C VAL A 10 4.68 5.77 10.10
N LYS A 11 5.07 6.87 9.46
CA LYS A 11 6.43 7.42 9.57
C LYS A 11 6.75 7.96 10.96
N GLU A 12 5.81 8.71 11.56
CA GLU A 12 6.05 9.45 12.80
C GLU A 12 5.73 8.63 14.05
N LEU A 13 4.69 7.79 13.99
CA LEU A 13 4.16 7.06 15.14
C LEU A 13 4.40 5.55 15.05
N GLY A 14 4.74 5.04 13.86
CA GLY A 14 4.70 3.61 13.58
C GLY A 14 3.26 3.11 13.40
N ASP A 15 3.14 1.88 12.91
CA ASP A 15 1.87 1.15 12.88
C ASP A 15 2.16 -0.36 12.88
N GLU A 16 1.16 -1.14 13.26
CA GLU A 16 1.27 -2.59 13.34
C GLU A 16 0.12 -3.26 12.60
N LEU A 17 0.45 -4.33 11.87
CA LEU A 17 -0.52 -5.21 11.26
C LEU A 17 -0.65 -6.48 12.09
N VAL A 18 -1.87 -6.76 12.55
CA VAL A 18 -2.19 -8.00 13.26
C VAL A 18 -2.69 -9.05 12.27
N ILE A 19 -2.02 -10.21 12.23
CA ILE A 19 -2.43 -11.36 11.42
C ILE A 19 -2.57 -12.58 12.35
N GLY A 20 -3.81 -12.98 12.64
CA GLY A 20 -4.10 -13.94 13.70
C GLY A 20 -3.69 -13.34 15.05
N ASP A 21 -2.85 -14.05 15.80
CA ASP A 21 -2.33 -13.60 17.11
C ASP A 21 -0.94 -12.96 17.02
N LYS A 22 -0.44 -12.70 15.81
CA LYS A 22 0.91 -12.16 15.57
C LYS A 22 0.85 -10.69 15.16
N HIS A 23 1.76 -9.90 15.74
CA HIS A 23 1.99 -8.50 15.42
C HIS A 23 3.16 -8.37 14.45
N PHE A 24 2.99 -7.54 13.43
CA PHE A 24 4.01 -7.27 12.42
C PHE A 24 4.17 -5.76 12.26
N ASP A 25 5.40 -5.27 12.41
CA ASP A 25 5.72 -3.86 12.22
C ASP A 25 5.49 -3.45 10.77
N VAL A 26 4.80 -2.33 10.60
CA VAL A 26 4.59 -1.71 9.29
C VAL A 26 5.71 -0.72 9.06
N HIS A 27 6.57 -1.01 8.09
CA HIS A 27 7.69 -0.13 7.76
C HIS A 27 7.29 0.88 6.69
N HIS A 28 7.27 2.17 7.06
CA HIS A 28 6.99 3.27 6.14
C HIS A 28 7.77 3.17 4.81
N GLY A 29 9.07 2.87 4.87
CA GLY A 29 9.90 2.75 3.67
C GLY A 29 9.42 1.66 2.70
N LYS A 30 8.94 0.51 3.22
CA LYS A 30 8.39 -0.56 2.37
C LYS A 30 7.06 -0.15 1.74
N LEU A 31 6.20 0.54 2.50
CA LEU A 31 4.95 1.06 1.95
C LEU A 31 5.21 2.01 0.78
N VAL A 32 6.15 2.96 0.97
CA VAL A 32 6.52 3.91 -0.09
C VAL A 32 7.07 3.18 -1.30
N SER A 33 7.99 2.22 -1.13
CA SER A 33 8.54 1.44 -2.24
C SER A 33 7.47 0.68 -3.04
N VAL A 34 6.42 0.18 -2.37
CA VAL A 34 5.28 -0.45 -3.05
C VAL A 34 4.46 0.57 -3.83
N LEU A 35 4.20 1.74 -3.25
CA LEU A 35 3.44 2.81 -3.90
C LEU A 35 4.20 3.41 -5.11
N GLU A 36 5.52 3.51 -5.05
CA GLU A 36 6.39 3.93 -6.16
C GLU A 36 6.24 3.05 -7.40
N MET A 37 5.89 1.77 -7.25
CA MET A 37 5.65 0.89 -8.39
C MET A 37 4.50 1.39 -9.27
N PHE A 38 3.56 2.15 -8.71
CA PHE A 38 2.39 2.69 -9.42
C PHE A 38 2.65 4.02 -10.15
N ILE A 39 3.89 4.56 -10.07
CA ILE A 39 4.28 5.77 -10.81
C ILE A 39 4.12 5.56 -12.31
N SER A 40 4.61 4.41 -12.82
CA SER A 40 4.61 4.08 -14.25
C SER A 40 3.68 2.92 -14.62
N ARG A 41 3.11 2.23 -13.62
CA ARG A 41 2.24 1.07 -13.80
C ARG A 41 0.89 1.35 -13.14
N ASP A 42 -0.19 0.90 -13.75
CA ASP A 42 -1.53 0.99 -13.14
C ASP A 42 -1.83 -0.24 -12.27
N GLU A 43 -1.19 -1.37 -12.56
CA GLU A 43 -1.32 -2.63 -11.83
C GLU A 43 0.05 -3.34 -11.67
N VAL A 44 0.22 -4.10 -10.59
CA VAL A 44 1.43 -4.86 -10.26
C VAL A 44 1.08 -6.27 -9.78
N GLY A 45 1.98 -7.24 -9.93
CA GLY A 45 1.77 -8.60 -9.46
C GLY A 45 1.71 -8.68 -7.93
N ALA A 46 0.80 -9.49 -7.39
CA ALA A 46 0.65 -9.66 -5.94
C ALA A 46 1.82 -10.35 -5.23
N ASP A 47 2.70 -10.98 -6.00
CA ASP A 47 3.97 -11.59 -5.59
C ASP A 47 5.17 -10.63 -5.66
N GLU A 48 5.02 -9.49 -6.34
CA GLU A 48 6.05 -8.43 -6.38
C GLU A 48 6.08 -7.60 -5.07
N ILE A 49 5.04 -7.71 -4.24
CA ILE A 49 4.87 -6.94 -3.01
C ILE A 49 4.96 -7.86 -1.79
N ASP A 50 5.66 -7.41 -0.73
CA ASP A 50 5.71 -8.16 0.53
C ASP A 50 4.34 -8.26 1.20
N GLU A 51 4.11 -9.38 1.89
CA GLU A 51 2.79 -9.71 2.44
C GLU A 51 2.28 -8.70 3.47
N ILE A 52 3.17 -8.04 4.23
CA ILE A 52 2.79 -7.07 5.26
C ILE A 52 2.31 -5.79 4.58
N SER A 53 3.11 -5.23 3.67
CA SER A 53 2.76 -4.01 2.94
C SER A 53 1.49 -4.19 2.12
N LYS A 54 1.36 -5.33 1.42
CA LYS A 54 0.15 -5.67 0.65
C LYS A 54 -1.09 -5.66 1.52
N ARG A 55 -1.08 -6.42 2.62
CA ARG A 55 -2.25 -6.54 3.51
C ARG A 55 -2.59 -5.22 4.17
N TYR A 56 -1.58 -4.46 4.59
CA TYR A 56 -1.77 -3.16 5.19
C TYR A 56 -2.45 -2.20 4.21
N LEU A 57 -1.90 -2.01 3.00
CA LEU A 57 -2.44 -1.08 2.02
C LEU A 57 -3.83 -1.50 1.50
N VAL A 58 -4.13 -2.80 1.46
CA VAL A 58 -5.48 -3.30 1.16
C VAL A 58 -6.46 -3.01 2.31
N LYS A 59 -6.04 -3.23 3.56
CA LYS A 59 -6.86 -2.94 4.75
C LYS A 59 -7.21 -1.45 4.84
N GLU A 60 -6.27 -0.58 4.47
CA GLU A 60 -6.44 0.86 4.44
C GLU A 60 -7.18 1.38 3.20
N ASN A 61 -7.74 0.49 2.37
CA ASN A 61 -8.47 0.83 1.14
C ASN A 61 -7.66 1.61 0.09
N ILE A 62 -6.33 1.60 0.19
CA ILE A 62 -5.44 2.25 -0.78
C ILE A 62 -5.28 1.37 -2.02
N LEU A 63 -5.09 0.07 -1.79
CA LEU A 63 -4.94 -0.93 -2.85
C LEU A 63 -6.09 -1.94 -2.83
N PHE A 64 -6.35 -2.52 -3.98
CA PHE A 64 -7.23 -3.65 -4.17
C PHE A 64 -6.42 -4.84 -4.67
N ALA A 65 -6.60 -5.99 -4.02
CA ALA A 65 -6.05 -7.25 -4.47
C ALA A 65 -7.09 -8.03 -5.27
N ASP A 66 -6.84 -8.23 -6.56
CA ASP A 66 -7.69 -9.04 -7.43
C ASP A 66 -7.28 -10.52 -7.31
N PRO A 67 -8.12 -11.37 -6.69
CA PRO A 67 -7.79 -12.79 -6.51
C PRO A 67 -7.84 -13.59 -7.81
N LEU A 68 -8.53 -13.11 -8.85
CA LEU A 68 -8.66 -13.82 -10.13
C LEU A 68 -7.41 -13.63 -10.99
N THR A 69 -6.96 -12.39 -11.10
CA THR A 69 -5.80 -12.02 -11.93
C THR A 69 -4.48 -12.10 -11.16
N LYS A 70 -4.53 -12.18 -9.82
CA LYS A 70 -3.37 -12.07 -8.91
C LYS A 70 -2.63 -10.74 -9.06
N MET A 71 -3.35 -9.70 -9.43
CA MET A 71 -2.83 -8.35 -9.57
C MET A 71 -3.28 -7.47 -8.39
N ILE A 72 -2.44 -6.50 -8.05
CA ILE A 72 -2.72 -5.42 -7.12
C ILE A 72 -2.84 -4.14 -7.92
N LYS A 73 -3.86 -3.35 -7.60
CA LYS A 73 -4.10 -2.05 -8.23
C LYS A 73 -4.62 -1.05 -7.20
N PRO A 74 -4.50 0.26 -7.44
CA PRO A 74 -5.17 1.24 -6.59
C PRO A 74 -6.68 1.00 -6.58
N GLN A 75 -7.34 1.29 -5.45
CA GLN A 75 -8.78 1.01 -5.32
C GLN A 75 -9.62 1.84 -6.29
N SER A 76 -9.15 3.03 -6.65
CA SER A 76 -9.73 3.89 -7.68
C SER A 76 -8.69 4.62 -8.52
N GLN A 77 -9.12 5.22 -9.63
CA GLN A 77 -8.28 6.12 -10.43
C GLN A 77 -7.85 7.37 -9.62
N LEU A 78 -8.67 7.82 -8.67
CA LEU A 78 -8.31 8.92 -7.79
C LEU A 78 -7.16 8.52 -6.87
N ASP A 79 -7.18 7.30 -6.33
CA ASP A 79 -6.09 6.77 -5.50
C ASP A 79 -4.81 6.63 -6.32
N LEU A 80 -4.89 6.18 -7.57
CA LEU A 80 -3.73 6.12 -8.46
C LEU A 80 -3.07 7.51 -8.65
N LEU A 81 -3.89 8.54 -8.89
CA LEU A 81 -3.40 9.91 -9.04
C LEU A 81 -2.83 10.45 -7.73
N ALA A 82 -3.49 10.21 -6.61
CA ALA A 82 -3.04 10.63 -5.29
C ALA A 82 -1.74 9.93 -4.88
N ILE A 83 -1.58 8.64 -5.19
CA ILE A 83 -0.33 7.92 -4.99
C ILE A 83 0.78 8.61 -5.77
N ARG A 84 0.59 8.83 -7.09
CA ARG A 84 1.56 9.48 -7.96
C ARG A 84 1.95 10.87 -7.46
N ASP A 85 1.00 11.66 -6.96
CA ASP A 85 1.26 12.99 -6.40
C ASP A 85 2.08 12.93 -5.10
N VAL A 86 1.87 11.90 -4.27
CA VAL A 86 2.54 11.77 -2.97
C VAL A 86 3.96 11.19 -3.08
N VAL A 87 4.22 10.32 -4.07
CA VAL A 87 5.52 9.65 -4.21
C VAL A 87 6.42 10.20 -5.33
N ALA A 88 5.91 11.07 -6.21
CA ALA A 88 6.71 11.74 -7.24
C ALA A 88 7.53 12.90 -6.67
#